data_AF-A0A957AD14-F1
#
_entry.id   AF-A0A957AD14-F1
#
_cell.length_a   1.000
_cell.length_b   1.000
_cell.length_c   1.000
_cell.angle_alpha   90.00
_cell.angle_beta   90.00
_cell.angle_gamma   90.00
#
_symmetry.space_group_name_H-M   'P 1'
#
loop_
_entity.id
_entity.type
_entity.pdbx_description
1 polymer ?
#
loop_
_entity_poly.entity_id
_entity_poly.type
_entity_poly.pdbx_seq_one_letter_code
_entity_poly.pdbx_strand_id
1 'polypeptide(L)'
;MNRVSIGAQSFDAQELQFLDRIHSVQAIGATVLSARRANIESVNIDLIFGLPGQTPRQWEANLEHALGLGVDHVSAYALTVEEGTRLGHRVSAGEVEMPSEDILADLYGIATARLEQAGFHQYEISNWAATGHQSRHNRTYWEYGEYLGLGAGAHGFFEEERYENIAHPRQYITAALAGPPGVIAEAYHPDRATAVIDFLALRLRLLEGF
;
A
#
# COMPACT_ATOMS: atom_id res chain seq x y z
N MET A 1 -13.01 -13.69 7.05
CA MET A 1 -12.03 -12.91 6.28
C MET A 1 -12.18 -13.29 4.82
N ASN A 2 -12.61 -12.39 3.95
CA ASN A 2 -12.86 -12.64 2.51
C ASN A 2 -11.78 -12.05 1.58
N ARG A 3 -10.84 -11.27 2.15
CA ARG A 3 -9.70 -10.67 1.44
C ARG A 3 -8.42 -10.78 2.26
N VAL A 4 -7.28 -10.91 1.58
CA VAL A 4 -5.93 -10.79 2.17
C VAL A 4 -5.03 -9.95 1.26
N SER A 5 -4.11 -9.18 1.86
CA SER A 5 -3.02 -8.49 1.17
C SER A 5 -1.70 -9.14 1.54
N ILE A 6 -0.90 -9.51 0.53
CA ILE A 6 0.38 -10.18 0.74
C ILE A 6 1.49 -9.25 0.27
N GLY A 7 2.31 -8.83 1.21
CA GLY A 7 3.50 -8.05 0.93
C GLY A 7 4.58 -8.88 0.25
N ALA A 8 4.59 -8.92 -1.08
CA ALA A 8 5.63 -9.60 -1.85
C ALA A 8 6.86 -8.71 -2.07
N GLN A 9 6.61 -7.45 -2.40
CA GLN A 9 7.53 -6.40 -2.85
C GLN A 9 8.21 -6.69 -4.18
N SER A 10 8.77 -7.90 -4.34
CA SER A 10 9.45 -8.34 -5.55
C SER A 10 9.49 -9.88 -5.62
N PHE A 11 9.61 -10.41 -6.83
CA PHE A 11 9.92 -11.80 -7.15
C PHE A 11 11.38 -12.00 -7.61
N ASP A 12 12.23 -10.98 -7.43
CA ASP A 12 13.68 -11.02 -7.63
C ASP A 12 14.39 -11.06 -6.26
N ALA A 13 15.29 -12.03 -6.07
CA ALA A 13 15.97 -12.23 -4.79
C ALA A 13 16.94 -11.09 -4.44
N GLN A 14 17.55 -10.43 -5.43
CA GLN A 14 18.44 -9.29 -5.19
C GLN A 14 17.64 -8.05 -4.80
N GLU A 15 16.49 -7.84 -5.43
CA GLU A 15 15.55 -6.76 -5.05
C GLU A 15 15.03 -6.95 -3.62
N LEU A 16 14.65 -8.17 -3.24
CA LEU A 16 14.24 -8.49 -1.87
C LEU A 16 15.36 -8.24 -0.86
N GLN A 17 16.60 -8.63 -1.21
CA GLN A 17 17.77 -8.37 -0.36
C GLN A 17 18.02 -6.87 -0.20
N PHE A 18 17.90 -6.09 -1.27
CA PHE A 18 18.05 -4.63 -1.22
C PHE A 18 17.01 -3.99 -0.28
N LEU A 19 15.78 -4.51 -0.31
CA LEU A 19 14.67 -4.06 0.55
C LEU A 19 14.73 -4.62 1.98
N ASP A 20 15.84 -5.26 2.38
CA ASP A 20 16.03 -5.92 3.69
C ASP A 20 14.87 -6.92 4.03
N ARG A 21 14.28 -7.58 3.02
CA ARG A 21 13.20 -8.54 3.21
C ARG A 21 13.73 -9.92 3.58
N ILE A 22 13.13 -10.52 4.62
CA ILE A 22 13.54 -11.82 5.18
C ILE A 22 12.84 -13.01 4.52
N HIS A 23 11.81 -12.78 3.71
CA HIS A 23 11.08 -13.83 2.99
C HIS A 23 11.70 -14.12 1.63
N SER A 24 11.48 -15.33 1.11
CA SER A 24 11.93 -15.73 -0.22
C SER A 24 10.80 -15.65 -1.25
N VAL A 25 11.16 -15.62 -2.53
CA VAL A 25 10.25 -15.70 -3.67
C VAL A 25 9.31 -16.92 -3.56
N GLN A 26 9.84 -18.07 -3.13
CA GLN A 26 9.06 -19.30 -2.95
C GLN A 26 8.04 -19.17 -1.82
N ALA A 27 8.39 -18.46 -0.73
CA ALA A 27 7.49 -18.22 0.38
C ALA A 27 6.28 -17.36 -0.04
N ILE A 28 6.48 -16.39 -0.93
CA ILE A 28 5.40 -15.56 -1.49
C ILE A 28 4.39 -16.43 -2.22
N GLY A 29 4.85 -17.24 -3.18
CA GLY A 29 3.98 -18.15 -3.95
C GLY A 29 3.25 -19.16 -3.06
N ALA A 30 3.95 -19.75 -2.08
CA ALA A 30 3.34 -20.67 -1.11
C ALA A 30 2.25 -19.98 -0.26
N THR A 31 2.43 -18.71 0.08
CA THR A 31 1.45 -17.92 0.83
C THR A 31 0.18 -17.66 0.01
N VAL A 32 0.32 -17.27 -1.26
CA VAL A 32 -0.82 -17.09 -2.17
C VAL A 32 -1.60 -18.41 -2.32
N LEU A 33 -0.90 -19.52 -2.57
CA LEU A 33 -1.54 -20.83 -2.69
C LEU A 33 -2.27 -21.25 -1.39
N SER A 34 -1.69 -20.92 -0.24
CA SER A 34 -2.32 -21.20 1.06
C SER A 34 -3.60 -20.37 1.26
N ALA A 35 -3.58 -19.09 0.86
CA ALA A 35 -4.76 -18.25 0.90
C ALA A 35 -5.88 -18.81 0.00
N ARG A 36 -5.53 -19.28 -1.20
CA ARG A 36 -6.50 -19.93 -2.12
C ARG A 36 -7.05 -21.23 -1.55
N ARG A 37 -6.22 -22.09 -0.95
CA ARG A 37 -6.68 -23.32 -0.28
C ARG A 37 -7.59 -23.05 0.92
N ALA A 38 -7.45 -21.89 1.55
CA ALA A 38 -8.34 -21.42 2.61
C ALA A 38 -9.65 -20.80 2.08
N ASN A 39 -9.89 -20.84 0.77
CA ASN A 39 -11.05 -20.25 0.09
C ASN A 39 -11.16 -18.73 0.30
N ILE A 40 -10.02 -18.02 0.37
CA ILE A 40 -10.03 -16.55 0.35
C ILE A 40 -10.31 -16.08 -1.08
N GLU A 41 -11.42 -15.37 -1.24
CA GLU A 41 -11.95 -14.93 -2.53
C GLU A 41 -11.09 -13.83 -3.17
N SER A 42 -10.60 -12.87 -2.40
CA SER A 42 -9.80 -11.74 -2.90
C SER A 42 -8.37 -11.79 -2.35
N VAL A 43 -7.40 -12.03 -3.22
CA VAL A 43 -5.97 -12.02 -2.87
C VAL A 43 -5.30 -10.86 -3.59
N ASN A 44 -4.74 -9.93 -2.79
CA ASN A 44 -3.88 -8.87 -3.27
C ASN A 44 -2.40 -9.22 -3.07
N ILE A 45 -1.57 -8.70 -3.97
CA ILE A 45 -0.12 -8.69 -3.82
C ILE A 45 0.43 -7.26 -3.93
N ASP A 46 1.27 -6.89 -2.95
CA ASP A 46 1.91 -5.58 -2.92
C ASP A 46 3.31 -5.69 -3.54
N LEU A 47 3.57 -4.92 -4.60
CA LEU A 47 4.83 -4.82 -5.32
C LEU A 47 5.44 -3.43 -5.17
N ILE A 48 6.77 -3.35 -5.25
CA ILE A 48 7.52 -2.10 -5.26
C ILE A 48 8.31 -2.02 -6.56
N PHE A 49 8.17 -0.90 -7.27
CA PHE A 49 8.98 -0.56 -8.44
C PHE A 49 9.87 0.65 -8.16
N GLY A 50 10.82 0.92 -9.06
CA GLY A 50 11.74 2.05 -8.90
C GLY A 50 12.87 1.77 -7.91
N LEU A 51 13.28 0.51 -7.77
CA LEU A 51 14.47 0.17 -7.00
C LEU A 51 15.73 0.63 -7.76
N PRO A 52 16.81 1.02 -7.06
CA PRO A 52 18.10 1.30 -7.69
C PRO A 52 18.57 0.15 -8.58
N GLY A 53 18.80 0.44 -9.86
CA GLY A 53 19.24 -0.55 -10.86
C GLY A 53 18.16 -1.51 -11.36
N GLN A 54 16.89 -1.38 -10.93
CA GLN A 54 15.80 -2.19 -11.45
C GLN A 54 15.54 -1.84 -12.92
N THR A 55 15.58 -2.87 -13.77
CA THR A 55 15.32 -2.71 -15.20
C THR A 55 13.85 -2.89 -15.54
N PRO A 56 13.36 -2.30 -16.65
CA PRO A 56 12.02 -2.56 -17.17
C PRO A 56 11.69 -4.05 -17.31
N ARG A 57 12.67 -4.86 -17.76
CA ARG A 57 12.51 -6.30 -17.90
C ARG A 57 12.32 -7.02 -16.57
N GLN A 58 13.05 -6.63 -15.53
CA GLN A 58 12.85 -7.20 -14.18
C GLN A 58 11.49 -6.80 -13.62
N TRP A 59 11.07 -5.56 -13.84
CA TRP A 59 9.76 -5.09 -13.44
C TRP A 59 8.62 -5.85 -14.15
N GLU A 60 8.70 -6.03 -15.46
CA GLU A 60 7.78 -6.88 -16.22
C GLU A 60 7.75 -8.30 -15.65
N ALA A 61 8.91 -8.90 -15.35
CA ALA A 61 8.98 -10.24 -14.77
C ALA A 61 8.30 -10.33 -13.38
N ASN A 62 8.37 -9.27 -12.56
CA ASN A 62 7.64 -9.19 -11.30
C ASN A 62 6.12 -9.20 -11.51
N LEU A 63 5.63 -8.42 -12.48
CA LEU A 63 4.21 -8.38 -12.84
C LEU A 63 3.73 -9.72 -13.38
N GLU A 64 4.50 -10.37 -14.26
CA GLU A 64 4.20 -11.69 -14.81
C GLU A 64 4.10 -12.76 -13.71
N HIS A 65 4.99 -12.72 -12.72
CA HIS A 65 4.92 -13.65 -11.59
C HIS A 65 3.67 -13.42 -10.75
N ALA A 66 3.33 -12.17 -10.43
CA ALA A 66 2.10 -11.85 -9.71
C ALA A 66 0.86 -12.40 -10.45
N LEU A 67 0.76 -12.13 -11.75
CA LEU A 67 -0.34 -12.59 -12.60
C LEU A 67 -0.37 -14.12 -12.69
N GLY A 68 0.78 -14.77 -12.81
CA GLY A 68 0.90 -16.23 -12.87
C GLY A 68 0.45 -16.95 -11.58
N LEU A 69 0.43 -16.25 -10.45
CA LEU A 69 -0.14 -16.77 -9.20
C LEU A 69 -1.67 -16.70 -9.15
N GLY A 70 -2.30 -16.07 -10.15
CA GLY A 70 -3.76 -15.91 -10.22
C GLY A 70 -4.30 -15.08 -9.07
N VAL A 71 -3.66 -13.96 -8.73
CA VAL A 71 -4.17 -12.96 -7.78
C VAL A 71 -5.35 -12.18 -8.38
N ASP A 72 -6.15 -11.50 -7.55
CA ASP A 72 -7.30 -10.72 -8.03
C ASP A 72 -7.05 -9.20 -7.97
N HIS A 73 -5.97 -8.82 -7.30
CA HIS A 73 -5.61 -7.43 -7.07
C HIS A 73 -4.08 -7.31 -7.00
N VAL A 74 -3.56 -6.19 -7.52
CA VAL A 74 -2.15 -5.84 -7.47
C VAL A 74 -2.04 -4.40 -6.99
N SER A 75 -1.26 -4.20 -5.93
CA SER A 75 -0.82 -2.89 -5.49
C SER A 75 0.62 -2.68 -5.97
N ALA A 76 0.92 -1.59 -6.67
CA ALA A 76 2.28 -1.26 -7.11
C ALA A 76 2.67 0.14 -6.64
N TYR A 77 3.73 0.21 -5.84
CA TYR A 77 4.22 1.44 -5.24
C TYR A 77 5.60 1.79 -5.78
N ALA A 78 5.83 3.07 -6.10
CA ALA A 78 7.19 3.55 -6.30
C ALA A 78 7.94 3.52 -4.96
N LEU A 79 9.20 3.08 -4.96
CA LEU A 79 10.05 3.14 -3.78
C LEU A 79 10.31 4.61 -3.40
N THR A 80 9.81 5.02 -2.24
CA THR A 80 10.03 6.37 -1.69
C THR A 80 11.20 6.37 -0.70
N VAL A 81 12.01 7.42 -0.73
CA VAL A 81 13.12 7.63 0.19
C VAL A 81 12.65 8.50 1.36
N GLU A 82 12.73 7.96 2.56
CA GLU A 82 12.37 8.65 3.80
C GLU A 82 13.64 9.03 4.59
N GLU A 83 13.77 10.30 4.99
CA GLU A 83 15.01 10.87 5.59
C GLU A 83 15.47 10.15 6.87
N GLY A 84 14.56 9.53 7.62
CA GLY A 84 14.85 8.80 8.85
C GLY A 84 15.22 7.31 8.66
N THR A 85 15.29 6.84 7.41
CA THR A 85 15.50 5.41 7.11
C THR A 85 16.94 5.12 6.71
N ARG A 86 17.33 3.83 6.80
CA ARG A 86 18.62 3.35 6.30
C ARG A 86 18.84 3.70 4.82
N LEU A 87 17.79 3.61 4.00
CA LEU A 87 17.85 4.01 2.60
C LEU A 87 18.08 5.52 2.46
N GLY A 88 17.34 6.34 3.21
CA GLY A 88 17.53 7.80 3.25
C GLY A 88 18.97 8.19 3.55
N HIS A 89 19.57 7.58 4.57
CA HIS A 89 20.98 7.81 4.89
C HIS A 89 21.92 7.45 3.74
N ARG A 90 21.74 6.29 3.11
CA ARG A 90 22.60 5.85 1.98
C ARG A 90 22.48 6.76 0.76
N VAL A 91 21.27 7.22 0.45
CA VAL A 91 21.02 8.17 -0.65
C VAL A 91 21.65 9.52 -0.32
N SER A 92 21.47 10.03 0.90
CA SER A 92 22.09 11.30 1.33
C SER A 92 23.62 11.25 1.33
N ALA A 93 24.21 10.07 1.56
CA ALA A 93 25.64 9.83 1.51
C ALA A 93 26.17 9.58 0.08
N GLY A 94 25.31 9.52 -0.93
CA GLY A 94 25.67 9.23 -2.33
C GLY A 94 26.05 7.77 -2.59
N GLU A 95 25.75 6.86 -1.66
CA GLU A 95 26.03 5.42 -1.80
C GLU A 95 24.99 4.70 -2.67
N VAL A 96 23.80 5.28 -2.79
CA VAL A 96 22.67 4.76 -3.57
C VAL A 96 22.11 5.89 -4.43
N GLU A 97 22.06 5.65 -5.73
CA GLU A 97 21.40 6.54 -6.68
C GLU A 97 19.98 6.02 -6.94
N MET A 98 18.99 6.89 -6.77
CA MET A 98 17.59 6.58 -7.06
C MET A 98 17.29 6.83 -8.54
N PRO A 99 16.37 6.06 -9.14
CA PRO A 99 15.93 6.33 -10.51
C PRO A 99 15.30 7.73 -10.62
N SER A 100 15.42 8.33 -11.80
CA SER A 100 14.74 9.59 -12.12
C SER A 100 13.24 9.42 -12.20
N GLU A 101 12.51 10.54 -12.12
CA GLU A 101 11.05 10.56 -12.30
C GLU A 101 10.63 10.00 -13.66
N ASP A 102 11.39 10.23 -14.73
CA ASP A 102 11.14 9.67 -16.06
C ASP A 102 11.17 8.14 -16.04
N ILE A 103 12.16 7.53 -15.37
CA ILE A 103 12.25 6.07 -15.22
C ILE A 103 11.07 5.56 -14.41
N LEU A 104 10.68 6.25 -13.33
CA LEU A 104 9.51 5.87 -12.53
C LEU A 104 8.22 5.94 -13.35
N ALA A 105 8.06 6.96 -14.18
CA ALA A 105 6.92 7.11 -15.07
C ALA A 105 6.86 5.98 -16.11
N ASP A 106 8.00 5.60 -16.69
CA ASP A 106 8.08 4.47 -17.62
C ASP A 106 7.69 3.14 -16.95
N LEU A 107 8.23 2.86 -15.76
CA LEU A 107 7.90 1.64 -15.00
C LEU A 107 6.42 1.60 -14.59
N TYR A 108 5.85 2.74 -14.21
CA TYR A 108 4.43 2.87 -13.92
C TYR A 108 3.57 2.63 -15.16
N GLY A 109 3.98 3.15 -16.33
CA GLY A 109 3.33 2.91 -17.61
C GLY A 109 3.33 1.43 -18.00
N ILE A 110 4.45 0.74 -17.77
CA ILE A 110 4.57 -0.72 -17.96
C ILE A 110 3.57 -1.47 -17.07
N ALA A 111 3.49 -1.11 -15.78
CA ALA A 111 2.55 -1.72 -14.84
C ALA A 111 1.10 -1.56 -15.32
N THR A 112 0.73 -0.33 -15.64
CA THR A 112 -0.61 0.01 -16.14
C THR A 112 -0.95 -0.81 -17.38
N ALA A 113 -0.13 -0.72 -18.42
CA ALA A 113 -0.37 -1.41 -19.69
C ALA A 113 -0.47 -2.93 -19.51
N ARG A 114 0.43 -3.52 -18.71
CA ARG A 114 0.49 -4.97 -18.54
C ARG A 114 -0.67 -5.53 -17.72
N LEU A 115 -1.05 -4.84 -16.65
CA LEU A 115 -2.16 -5.24 -15.78
C LEU A 115 -3.50 -5.05 -16.50
N GLU A 116 -3.67 -3.99 -17.29
CA GLU A 116 -4.85 -3.80 -18.14
C GLU A 116 -4.99 -4.89 -19.19
N GLN A 117 -3.90 -5.28 -19.86
CA GLN A 117 -3.90 -6.42 -20.79
C GLN A 117 -4.29 -7.74 -20.11
N ALA A 118 -4.05 -7.88 -18.80
CA ALA A 118 -4.47 -9.04 -18.01
C ALA A 118 -5.93 -8.95 -17.52
N GLY A 119 -6.66 -7.87 -17.84
CA GLY A 119 -8.04 -7.66 -17.40
C GLY A 119 -8.18 -7.04 -16.01
N PHE A 120 -7.12 -6.45 -15.46
CA PHE A 120 -7.19 -5.67 -14.24
C PHE A 120 -7.48 -4.21 -14.58
N HIS A 121 -8.24 -3.53 -13.73
CA HIS A 121 -8.56 -2.12 -13.91
C HIS A 121 -7.93 -1.31 -12.81
N GLN A 122 -7.22 -0.25 -13.20
CA GLN A 122 -6.78 0.75 -12.25
C GLN A 122 -8.01 1.48 -11.69
N TYR A 123 -8.13 1.57 -10.37
CA TYR A 123 -9.22 2.33 -9.74
C TYR A 123 -8.70 3.50 -8.90
N GLU A 124 -7.42 3.47 -8.54
CA GLU A 124 -6.70 4.58 -7.90
C GLU A 124 -5.19 4.48 -8.19
N ILE A 125 -4.42 5.48 -7.77
CA ILE A 125 -3.02 5.72 -8.19
C ILE A 125 -2.12 4.48 -8.11
N SER A 126 -2.24 3.63 -7.11
CA SER A 126 -1.32 2.51 -6.84
C SER A 126 -1.97 1.12 -6.91
N ASN A 127 -3.23 1.00 -7.33
CA ASN A 127 -4.00 -0.25 -7.20
C ASN A 127 -4.79 -0.58 -8.47
N TRP A 128 -4.61 -1.83 -8.90
CA TRP A 128 -5.31 -2.46 -10.01
C TRP A 128 -6.05 -3.69 -9.48
N ALA A 129 -7.28 -3.90 -9.93
CA ALA A 129 -8.09 -5.03 -9.50
C ALA A 129 -8.88 -5.64 -10.66
N ALA A 130 -9.07 -6.95 -10.63
CA ALA A 130 -10.13 -7.58 -11.39
C ALA A 130 -11.50 -7.04 -10.94
N THR A 131 -12.51 -7.14 -11.82
CA THR A 131 -13.87 -6.67 -11.53
C THR A 131 -14.40 -7.29 -10.23
N GLY A 132 -14.85 -6.44 -9.29
CA GLY A 132 -15.38 -6.87 -8.00
C GLY A 132 -14.34 -7.09 -6.89
N HIS A 133 -13.05 -6.96 -7.18
CA HIS A 133 -11.97 -7.19 -6.21
C HIS A 133 -11.29 -5.91 -5.70
N GLN A 134 -11.81 -4.73 -6.03
CA GLN A 134 -11.32 -3.44 -5.52
C GLN A 134 -11.36 -3.41 -3.98
N SER A 135 -10.31 -2.84 -3.35
CA SER A 135 -10.27 -2.73 -1.90
C SER A 135 -11.32 -1.75 -1.39
N ARG A 136 -12.36 -2.26 -0.73
CA ARG A 136 -13.38 -1.43 -0.08
C ARG A 136 -12.78 -0.48 0.95
N HIS A 137 -11.78 -0.92 1.71
CA HIS A 137 -11.10 -0.06 2.69
C HIS A 137 -10.41 1.14 2.02
N ASN A 138 -9.66 0.89 0.94
CA ASN A 138 -9.00 1.97 0.20
C ASN A 138 -10.05 2.90 -0.41
N ARG A 139 -11.12 2.35 -1.03
CA ARG A 139 -12.22 3.15 -1.58
C ARG A 139 -12.86 4.04 -0.52
N THR A 140 -13.26 3.50 0.63
CA THR A 140 -13.84 4.30 1.71
C THR A 140 -12.92 5.45 2.10
N TYR A 141 -11.61 5.20 2.23
CA TYR A 141 -10.66 6.26 2.56
C TYR A 141 -10.53 7.32 1.45
N TRP A 142 -10.41 6.91 0.19
CA TRP A 142 -10.30 7.82 -0.96
C TRP A 142 -11.60 8.56 -1.28
N GLU A 143 -12.75 7.98 -0.97
CA GLU A 143 -14.08 8.57 -1.14
C GLU A 143 -14.42 9.59 -0.04
N TYR A 144 -13.50 9.87 0.88
CA TYR A 144 -13.73 10.71 2.06
C TYR A 144 -14.80 10.12 2.99
N GLY A 145 -14.92 8.79 3.02
CA GLY A 145 -15.84 8.07 3.88
C GLY A 145 -15.31 7.91 5.31
N GLU A 146 -16.23 7.79 6.25
CA GLU A 146 -15.91 7.60 7.66
C GLU A 146 -15.44 6.17 7.97
N TYR A 147 -14.54 6.05 8.93
CA TYR A 147 -14.03 4.78 9.42
C TYR A 147 -13.48 4.92 10.83
N LEU A 148 -13.56 3.83 11.60
CA LEU A 148 -13.03 3.76 12.95
C LEU A 148 -11.63 3.15 12.95
N GLY A 149 -10.67 3.87 13.51
CA GLY A 149 -9.32 3.41 13.78
C GLY A 149 -9.23 2.73 15.13
N LEU A 150 -8.99 1.42 15.14
CA LEU A 150 -8.88 0.63 16.38
C LEU A 150 -7.48 0.05 16.51
N GLY A 151 -6.93 0.07 17.73
CA GLY A 151 -5.58 -0.39 18.03
C GLY A 151 -4.56 0.74 18.17
N ALA A 152 -3.38 0.39 18.65
CA ALA A 152 -2.28 1.33 18.86
C ALA A 152 -1.83 1.95 17.53
N GLY A 153 -1.71 3.28 17.48
CA GLY A 153 -1.30 4.04 16.29
C GLY A 153 -2.32 4.05 15.15
N ALA A 154 -3.55 3.57 15.39
CA ALA A 154 -4.59 3.64 14.39
C ALA A 154 -5.13 5.07 14.28
N HIS A 155 -5.34 5.52 13.04
CA HIS A 155 -6.06 6.76 12.75
C HIS A 155 -7.51 6.44 12.42
N GLY A 156 -8.41 7.38 12.73
CA GLY A 156 -9.82 7.30 12.35
C GLY A 156 -10.35 8.64 11.84
N PHE A 157 -11.48 8.57 11.16
CA PHE A 157 -12.25 9.72 10.70
C PHE A 157 -13.74 9.41 10.89
N PHE A 158 -14.40 10.07 11.84
CA PHE A 158 -15.78 9.77 12.23
C PHE A 158 -16.45 10.99 12.82
N GLU A 159 -17.70 11.26 12.44
CA GLU A 159 -18.46 12.46 12.84
C GLU A 159 -17.69 13.77 12.54
N GLU A 160 -17.07 13.83 11.37
CA GLU A 160 -16.19 14.94 10.95
C GLU A 160 -14.95 15.17 11.82
N GLU A 161 -14.67 14.30 12.80
CA GLU A 161 -13.46 14.36 13.63
C GLU A 161 -12.38 13.41 13.08
N ARG A 162 -11.14 13.90 12.99
CA ARG A 162 -9.96 13.07 12.76
C ARG A 162 -9.29 12.79 14.10
N TYR A 163 -8.90 11.54 14.33
CA TYR A 163 -8.20 11.16 15.55
C TYR A 163 -7.07 10.17 15.30
N GLU A 164 -6.11 10.15 16.23
CA GLU A 164 -5.03 9.18 16.33
C GLU A 164 -5.09 8.51 17.70
N ASN A 165 -5.04 7.18 17.71
CA ASN A 165 -4.83 6.40 18.93
C ASN A 165 -3.36 6.41 19.34
N ILE A 166 -3.09 6.33 20.64
CA ILE A 166 -1.74 6.21 21.21
C ILE A 166 -0.91 5.18 20.41
N ALA A 167 0.18 5.65 19.80
CA ALA A 167 1.05 4.84 18.96
C ALA A 167 1.77 3.73 19.74
N HIS A 168 2.24 4.02 20.97
CA HIS A 168 3.03 3.07 21.73
C HIS A 168 2.17 1.91 22.28
N PRO A 169 2.40 0.65 21.86
CA PRO A 169 1.46 -0.45 22.17
C PRO A 169 1.20 -0.67 23.65
N ARG A 170 2.21 -0.56 24.52
CA ARG A 170 2.01 -0.74 25.98
C ARG A 170 1.17 0.38 26.60
N GLN A 171 1.33 1.61 26.12
CA GLN A 171 0.59 2.76 26.64
C GLN A 171 -0.86 2.66 26.17
N TYR A 172 -1.07 2.32 24.90
CA TYR A 172 -2.39 2.02 24.36
C TYR A 172 -3.11 0.92 25.14
N ILE A 173 -2.46 -0.23 25.40
CA ILE A 173 -3.05 -1.32 26.18
C ILE A 173 -3.45 -0.86 27.59
N THR A 174 -2.56 -0.11 28.25
CA THR A 174 -2.82 0.40 29.60
C THR A 174 -4.04 1.31 29.60
N ALA A 175 -4.12 2.24 28.65
CA ALA A 175 -5.23 3.16 28.54
C ALA A 175 -6.54 2.48 28.11
N ALA A 176 -6.48 1.52 27.19
CA ALA A 176 -7.62 0.74 26.75
C ALA A 176 -8.26 -0.06 27.90
N LEU A 177 -7.43 -0.63 28.79
CA LEU A 177 -7.90 -1.34 29.97
C LEU A 177 -8.43 -0.41 31.07
N ALA A 178 -8.03 0.86 31.09
CA ALA A 178 -8.54 1.86 32.04
C ALA A 178 -9.91 2.42 31.63
N GLY A 179 -10.32 2.28 30.38
CA GLY A 179 -11.60 2.73 29.85
C GLY A 179 -11.53 3.98 28.96
N PRO A 180 -12.59 4.29 28.20
CA PRO A 180 -12.61 5.41 27.26
C PRO A 180 -12.63 6.78 27.98
N PRO A 181 -12.15 7.86 27.33
CA PRO A 181 -11.56 7.91 25.97
C PRO A 181 -10.04 7.73 25.96
N GLY A 182 -9.43 7.13 26.99
CA GLY A 182 -7.99 7.21 27.25
C GLY A 182 -7.04 6.73 26.15
N VAL A 183 -7.55 6.09 25.09
CA VAL A 183 -6.78 5.58 23.96
C VAL A 183 -6.48 6.62 22.88
N ILE A 184 -7.22 7.73 22.84
CA ILE A 184 -7.03 8.80 21.85
C ILE A 184 -5.88 9.69 22.31
N ALA A 185 -4.84 9.78 21.49
CA ALA A 185 -3.69 10.66 21.73
C ALA A 185 -3.96 12.09 21.24
N GLU A 186 -4.56 12.20 20.06
CA GLU A 186 -4.89 13.47 19.43
C GLU A 186 -6.22 13.33 18.67
N ALA A 187 -7.04 14.38 18.72
CA ALA A 187 -8.26 14.50 17.95
C ALA A 187 -8.52 15.95 17.58
N TYR A 188 -8.98 16.19 16.36
CA TYR A 188 -9.33 17.51 15.89
C TYR A 188 -10.43 17.45 14.82
N HIS A 189 -11.23 18.50 14.78
CA HIS A 189 -12.14 18.75 13.68
C HIS A 189 -11.42 19.67 12.68
N PRO A 190 -11.17 19.22 11.43
CA PRO A 190 -10.57 20.07 10.42
C PRO A 190 -11.48 21.28 10.19
N ASP A 191 -10.87 22.46 10.04
CA ASP A 191 -11.64 23.63 9.60
C ASP A 191 -12.15 23.42 8.17
N ARG A 192 -13.06 24.29 7.73
CA ARG A 192 -13.68 24.16 6.41
C ARG A 192 -12.67 24.14 5.27
N ALA A 193 -11.60 24.93 5.36
CA ALA A 193 -10.59 24.99 4.31
C ALA A 193 -9.82 23.66 4.23
N THR A 194 -9.41 23.14 5.37
CA THR A 194 -8.70 21.86 5.52
C THR A 194 -9.57 20.70 5.05
N ALA A 195 -10.84 20.64 5.47
CA ALA A 195 -11.78 19.60 5.06
C ALA A 195 -11.99 19.56 3.53
N VAL A 196 -12.08 20.73 2.88
CA VAL A 196 -12.19 20.82 1.42
C VAL A 196 -10.90 20.35 0.74
N ILE A 197 -9.74 20.75 1.25
CA ILE A 197 -8.44 20.31 0.71
C ILE A 197 -8.29 18.79 0.83
N ASP A 198 -8.60 18.23 2.01
CA ASP A 198 -8.54 16.79 2.24
C ASP A 198 -9.50 16.03 1.32
N PHE A 199 -10.74 16.50 1.19
CA PHE A 199 -11.73 15.91 0.28
C PHE A 199 -11.18 15.85 -1.15
N LEU A 200 -10.66 16.98 -1.65
CA LEU A 200 -10.11 17.03 -3.01
C LEU A 200 -8.87 16.15 -3.15
N ALA A 201 -7.93 16.21 -2.20
CA ALA A 201 -6.69 15.44 -2.24
C ALA A 201 -6.95 13.93 -2.21
N LEU A 202 -7.96 13.48 -1.45
CA LEU A 202 -8.32 12.06 -1.37
C LEU A 202 -9.11 11.62 -2.62
N ARG A 203 -10.09 12.40 -3.08
CA ARG A 203 -10.91 12.06 -4.25
C ARG A 203 -10.12 12.07 -5.56
N LEU A 204 -9.15 12.97 -5.72
CA LEU A 204 -8.29 13.03 -6.91
C LEU A 204 -7.36 11.82 -7.05
N ARG A 205 -7.27 10.94 -6.05
CA ARG A 205 -6.56 9.66 -6.18
C ARG A 205 -7.37 8.62 -6.97
N LEU A 206 -8.69 8.74 -6.99
CA LEU A 206 -9.56 7.85 -7.77
C LEU A 206 -9.53 8.28 -9.23
N LEU A 207 -9.47 7.31 -10.15
CA LEU A 207 -9.53 7.63 -11.59
C LEU A 207 -10.90 8.19 -12.01
N GLU A 208 -11.97 7.79 -11.32
CA GLU A 208 -13.32 8.33 -11.52
C GLU A 208 -13.46 9.78 -11.02
N GLY A 209 -12.54 10.24 -10.15
CA GLY A 209 -12.56 11.58 -9.58
C GLY A 209 -13.75 11.86 -8.66
N PHE A 210 -14.35 13.05 -8.82
CA PHE A 210 -15.48 13.55 -8.02
C PHE A 210 -16.84 13.25 -8.66
#